data_AF-A0A254UTU6-F1
#
_entry.id   AF-A0A254UTU6-F1
#
_cell.length_a   1.000
_cell.length_b   1.000
_cell.length_c   1.000
_cell.angle_alpha   90.00
_cell.angle_beta   90.00
_cell.angle_gamma   90.00
#
_symmetry.space_group_name_H-M   'P 1'
#
loop_
_entity.id
_entity.type
_entity.pdbx_description
1 polymer ?
#
loop_
_entity_poly.entity_id
_entity_poly.type
_entity_poly.pdbx_seq_one_letter_code
_entity_poly.pdbx_strand_id
1 'polypeptide(L)'
;MRVFLVMTLIFWAGSALAEPDPAPLFTQSCGRCHRDAERLMARLGWALGSKTPEERREWLDDFIVSHHSPDPDSRAAIAAWLAELAS
;
A
#
# COMPACT_ATOMS: atom_id res chain seq x y z
N MET A 1 -54.00 19.41 7.73
CA MET A 1 -52.54 19.30 7.93
C MET A 1 -52.05 18.11 7.13
N ARG A 2 -51.43 18.35 5.96
CA ARG A 2 -50.90 17.30 5.09
C ARG A 2 -49.40 17.19 5.37
N VAL A 3 -49.01 16.15 6.11
CA VAL A 3 -47.61 15.85 6.42
C VAL A 3 -47.00 15.20 5.18
N PHE A 4 -46.21 15.96 4.43
CA PHE A 4 -45.34 15.44 3.38
C PHE A 4 -44.08 14.88 4.04
N LEU A 5 -44.06 13.57 4.26
CA LEU A 5 -42.87 12.83 4.68
C LEU A 5 -42.01 12.58 3.42
N VAL A 6 -41.20 13.55 3.04
CA VAL A 6 -40.13 13.34 2.06
C VAL A 6 -39.01 12.60 2.78
N MET A 7 -38.98 11.28 2.64
CA MET A 7 -37.83 10.47 3.06
C MET A 7 -36.65 10.79 2.16
N THR A 8 -35.85 11.75 2.60
CA THR A 8 -34.56 12.10 2.01
C THR A 8 -33.64 10.89 2.13
N LEU A 9 -33.51 10.13 1.04
CA LEU A 9 -32.45 9.16 0.84
C LEU A 9 -31.11 9.92 0.88
N ILE A 10 -30.49 9.95 2.06
CA ILE A 10 -29.10 10.36 2.22
C ILE A 10 -28.29 9.26 1.54
N PHE A 11 -28.02 9.48 0.24
CA PHE A 11 -26.92 8.85 -0.47
C PHE A 11 -25.65 9.17 0.30
N TRP A 12 -25.28 8.27 1.20
CA TRP A 12 -23.97 8.25 1.83
C TRP A 12 -22.99 7.81 0.73
N ALA A 13 -22.62 8.76 -0.12
CA ALA A 13 -21.49 8.63 -1.00
C ALA A 13 -20.26 8.54 -0.09
N GLY A 14 -19.90 7.31 0.28
CA GLY A 14 -18.64 7.02 0.93
C GLY A 14 -17.56 7.64 0.06
N SER A 15 -16.88 8.65 0.60
CA SER A 15 -15.67 9.16 -0.02
C SER A 15 -14.70 7.99 -0.05
N ALA A 16 -14.58 7.33 -1.20
CA ALA A 16 -13.41 6.54 -1.50
C ALA A 16 -12.25 7.53 -1.51
N LEU A 17 -11.63 7.72 -0.34
CA LEU A 17 -10.35 8.41 -0.25
C LEU A 17 -9.45 7.70 -1.26
N ALA A 18 -9.01 8.42 -2.28
CA ALA A 18 -8.07 7.89 -3.25
C ALA A 18 -6.87 7.36 -2.47
N GLU A 19 -6.61 6.06 -2.56
CA GLU A 19 -5.42 5.48 -1.96
C GLU A 19 -4.20 6.20 -2.56
N PRO A 20 -3.25 6.64 -1.72
CA PRO A 20 -2.11 7.39 -2.20
C PRO A 20 -1.29 6.53 -3.17
N ASP A 21 -0.81 7.15 -4.26
CA ASP A 21 0.04 6.47 -5.24
C ASP A 21 1.31 5.94 -4.55
N PRO A 22 1.55 4.62 -4.56
CA PRO A 22 2.64 4.02 -3.79
C PRO A 22 4.03 4.32 -4.37
N ALA A 23 4.15 4.62 -5.67
CA ALA A 23 5.47 4.88 -6.28
C ALA A 23 6.10 6.22 -5.81
N PRO A 24 5.35 7.34 -5.73
CA PRO A 24 5.80 8.55 -5.05
C PRO A 24 6.13 8.34 -3.57
N LEU A 25 5.31 7.56 -2.84
CA LEU A 25 5.55 7.24 -1.42
C LEU A 25 6.87 6.49 -1.22
N PHE A 26 7.15 5.49 -2.07
CA PHE A 26 8.42 4.79 -2.07
C PHE A 26 9.59 5.73 -2.39
N THR A 27 9.45 6.60 -3.40
CA THR A 27 10.50 7.56 -3.76
C THR A 27 10.81 8.50 -2.60
N GLN A 28 9.79 9.00 -1.91
CA GLN A 28 9.94 9.88 -0.76
C GLN A 28 10.59 9.18 0.43
N SER A 29 10.15 7.96 0.74
CA SER A 29 10.54 7.27 1.97
C SER A 29 11.81 6.44 1.83
N CYS A 30 12.01 5.82 0.67
CA CYS A 30 13.05 4.82 0.42
C CYS A 30 14.07 5.29 -0.63
N GLY A 31 13.71 6.28 -1.47
CA GLY A 31 14.48 6.70 -2.65
C GLY A 31 15.90 7.18 -2.38
N ARG A 32 16.19 7.63 -1.15
CA ARG A 32 17.55 8.01 -0.73
C ARG A 32 18.53 6.83 -0.84
N CYS A 33 18.09 5.62 -0.48
CA CYS A 33 18.91 4.41 -0.46
C CYS A 33 18.57 3.48 -1.62
N HIS A 34 17.30 3.43 -2.02
CA HIS A 34 16.77 2.54 -3.04
C HIS A 34 16.21 3.35 -4.19
N ARG A 35 17.04 3.63 -5.19
CA ARG A 35 16.63 4.45 -6.35
C ARG A 35 15.68 3.74 -7.32
N ASP A 36 15.56 2.42 -7.21
CA ASP A 36 14.87 1.57 -8.17
C ASP A 36 14.22 0.41 -7.40
N ALA A 37 12.89 0.39 -7.39
CA ALA A 37 12.09 -0.59 -6.68
C ALA A 37 12.18 -1.98 -7.34
N GLU A 38 12.11 -2.07 -8.67
CA GLU A 38 12.19 -3.35 -9.38
C GLU A 38 13.55 -4.02 -9.14
N ARG A 39 14.64 -3.24 -9.22
CA ARG A 39 15.98 -3.75 -8.92
C ARG A 39 16.14 -4.17 -7.46
N LEU A 40 15.49 -3.48 -6.53
CA LEU A 40 15.42 -3.91 -5.13
C LEU A 40 14.71 -5.26 -5.01
N MET A 41 13.53 -5.40 -5.64
CA MET A 41 12.74 -6.63 -5.58
C MET A 41 13.46 -7.82 -6.19
N ALA A 42 14.15 -7.64 -7.32
CA ALA A 42 14.96 -8.68 -7.93
C ALA A 42 16.05 -9.23 -6.98
N ARG A 43 16.62 -8.38 -6.10
CA ARG A 43 17.62 -8.80 -5.11
C ARG A 43 17.01 -9.55 -3.92
N LEU A 44 15.72 -9.40 -3.68
CA LEU A 44 14.96 -10.09 -2.63
C LEU A 44 14.27 -11.36 -3.15
N GLY A 45 14.48 -11.73 -4.41
CA GLY A 45 13.85 -12.93 -5.00
C GLY A 45 14.11 -14.22 -4.22
N TRP A 46 15.25 -14.34 -3.53
CA TRP A 46 15.55 -15.50 -2.66
C TRP A 46 14.61 -15.61 -1.46
N ALA A 47 14.07 -14.50 -0.97
CA ALA A 47 13.16 -14.45 0.18
C ALA A 47 11.69 -14.52 -0.25
N LEU A 48 11.37 -14.01 -1.44
CA LEU A 48 9.99 -13.77 -1.90
C LEU A 48 9.51 -14.72 -2.99
N GLY A 49 10.43 -15.41 -3.68
CA GLY A 49 10.12 -16.16 -4.90
C GLY A 49 9.15 -17.33 -4.72
N SER A 50 9.12 -17.96 -3.54
CA SER A 50 8.20 -19.05 -3.23
C SER A 50 6.92 -18.61 -2.51
N LYS A 51 6.77 -17.31 -2.23
CA LYS A 51 5.66 -16.78 -1.44
C LYS A 51 4.48 -16.39 -2.33
N THR A 52 3.26 -16.53 -1.83
CA THR A 52 2.06 -15.96 -2.47
C THR A 52 2.10 -14.42 -2.43
N PRO A 53 1.31 -13.72 -3.25
CA PRO A 53 1.21 -12.25 -3.18
C PRO A 53 0.93 -11.72 -1.77
N GLU A 54 0.01 -12.35 -1.03
CA GLU A 54 -0.34 -11.97 0.33
C GLU A 54 0.83 -12.18 1.30
N GLU A 55 1.51 -13.33 1.20
CA GLU A 55 2.68 -13.63 2.03
C GLU A 55 3.86 -12.69 1.74
N ARG A 56 4.02 -12.24 0.49
CA ARG A 56 5.02 -11.23 0.12
C ARG A 56 4.70 -9.90 0.77
N ARG A 57 3.45 -9.45 0.69
CA ARG A 57 3.00 -8.20 1.31
C ARG A 57 3.27 -8.20 2.81
N GLU A 58 2.87 -9.26 3.52
CA GLU A 58 3.07 -9.36 4.98
C GLU A 58 4.56 -9.39 5.34
N TRP A 59 5.34 -10.20 4.62
CA TRP A 59 6.79 -10.25 4.82
C TRP A 59 7.44 -8.88 4.58
N LEU A 60 7.01 -8.15 3.55
CA LEU A 60 7.52 -6.83 3.23
C LEU A 60 7.13 -5.79 4.27
N ASP A 61 5.90 -5.79 4.78
CA ASP A 61 5.49 -4.89 5.86
C ASP A 61 6.37 -5.09 7.09
N ASP A 62 6.52 -6.34 7.54
CA ASP A 62 7.37 -6.72 8.67
C ASP A 62 8.84 -6.35 8.44
N PHE A 63 9.35 -6.61 7.23
CA PHE A 63 10.73 -6.30 6.88
C PHE A 63 10.99 -4.79 6.95
N ILE A 64 10.06 -3.96 6.44
CA ILE A 64 10.21 -2.51 6.47
C ILE A 64 10.18 -1.96 7.90
N VAL A 65 9.40 -2.56 8.82
CA VAL A 65 9.42 -2.19 10.26
C VAL A 65 10.82 -2.31 10.86
N SER A 66 11.58 -3.34 10.46
CA SER A 66 12.96 -3.54 10.93
C SER A 66 13.99 -2.59 10.32
N HIS A 67 13.55 -1.69 9.44
CA HIS A 67 14.37 -0.75 8.69
C HIS A 67 13.98 0.71 9.01
N HIS A 68 14.39 1.67 8.17
CA HIS A 68 13.78 3.01 8.18
C HIS A 68 12.32 2.91 7.76
N SER A 69 11.45 2.65 8.74
CA SER A 69 10.01 2.48 8.54
C SER A 69 9.35 3.84 8.34
N PRO A 70 8.58 4.02 7.25
CA PRO A 70 7.58 5.08 7.14
C PRO A 70 6.49 4.93 8.22
N ASP A 71 5.54 5.86 8.24
CA ASP A 71 4.30 5.70 9.00
C ASP A 71 3.54 4.43 8.55
N PRO A 72 2.65 3.87 9.40
CA PRO A 72 2.00 2.59 9.13
C PRO A 72 1.22 2.53 7.82
N ASP A 73 0.53 3.61 7.45
CA ASP A 73 -0.32 3.63 6.26
C ASP A 73 0.55 3.66 5.00
N SER A 74 1.57 4.54 4.98
CA SER A 74 2.55 4.58 3.90
C SER A 74 3.32 3.26 3.77
N ARG A 75 3.69 2.62 4.89
CA ARG A 75 4.39 1.34 4.89
C ARG A 75 3.52 0.24 4.27
N ALA A 76 2.26 0.14 4.69
CA ALA A 76 1.33 -0.86 4.16
C ALA A 76 1.11 -0.68 2.65
N ALA A 77 0.93 0.57 2.20
CA ALA A 77 0.80 0.89 0.77
C ALA A 77 2.05 0.51 -0.04
N ILE A 78 3.24 0.84 0.48
CA ILE A 78 4.52 0.47 -0.15
C ILE A 78 4.69 -1.05 -0.17
N ALA A 79 4.40 -1.75 0.92
CA ALA A 79 4.55 -3.21 1.02
C ALA A 79 3.64 -3.94 0.04
N ALA A 80 2.39 -3.51 -0.10
CA ALA A 80 1.45 -4.04 -1.08
C ALA A 80 1.95 -3.83 -2.51
N TRP A 81 2.40 -2.62 -2.83
CA TRP A 81 2.93 -2.31 -4.15
C TRP A 81 4.21 -3.10 -4.50
N LEU A 82 5.15 -3.22 -3.56
CA LEU A 82 6.38 -4.00 -3.74
C LEU A 82 6.10 -5.49 -3.91
N ALA A 83 5.05 -6.03 -3.27
CA ALA A 83 4.66 -7.43 -3.42
C ALA A 83 4.24 -7.76 -4.86
N GLU A 84 3.52 -6.85 -5.52
CA GLU A 84 3.12 -6.97 -6.92
C GLU A 84 4.33 -6.93 -7.86
N LEU A 85 5.35 -6.13 -7.56
CA LEU A 85 6.60 -6.07 -8.35
C LEU A 85 7.47 -7.34 -8.20
N ALA A 86 7.25 -8.14 -7.17
CA ALA A 86 7.98 -9.39 -6.94
C ALA A 86 7.35 -10.60 -7.67
N SER A 87 6.31 -10.36 -8.50
CA SER A 87 5.53 -11.35 -9.25
C SER A 87 6.21 -11.87 -10.50
#